data_AF-A0A3M9ZRG3-F1
#
_entry.id   AF-A0A3M9ZRG3-F1
#
_cell.length_a   1.000
_cell.length_b   1.000
_cell.length_c   1.000
_cell.angle_alpha   90.00
_cell.angle_beta   90.00
_cell.angle_gamma   90.00
#
_symmetry.space_group_name_H-M   'P 1'
#
loop_
_entity.id
_entity.type
_entity.pdbx_description
1 polymer ?
#
loop_
_entity_poly.entity_id
_entity_poly.type
_entity_poly.pdbx_seq_one_letter_code
_entity_poly.pdbx_strand_id
1 'polypeptide(L)'
;MKPLLVLLLLVFLPASGQPLSDQTGLVNTLDVESGGRSFEVRVVGNFDVSGHEFDAGSKRLLVLVDSSLERNIGEIILPRDLLGGDLTFYLNGEELEAKVSANEQISFVTLNFEGSGSNELEIYGTVYSGGNASESVTFDYWWVIPGVVAAAAAALAVRKWTAQK
;
A
#
# COMPACT_ATOMS: atom_id res chain seq x y z
N MET A 1 -48.41 38.05 -18.77
CA MET A 1 -47.51 37.59 -17.70
C MET A 1 -46.63 36.47 -18.25
N LYS A 2 -45.32 36.69 -18.35
CA LYS A 2 -44.27 35.62 -18.38
C LYS A 2 -44.08 35.11 -16.93
N PRO A 3 -43.37 34.01 -16.63
CA PRO A 3 -42.64 33.06 -17.49
C PRO A 3 -43.09 31.60 -17.20
N LEU A 4 -42.64 30.55 -17.89
CA LEU A 4 -41.53 29.73 -17.39
C LEU A 4 -41.17 28.70 -18.49
N LEU A 5 -40.48 29.18 -19.52
CA LEU A 5 -39.62 28.32 -20.31
C LEU A 5 -38.35 28.10 -19.48
N VAL A 6 -38.39 27.16 -18.56
CA VAL A 6 -37.19 26.66 -17.88
C VAL A 6 -37.38 25.16 -17.69
N LEU A 7 -36.31 24.42 -17.94
CA LEU A 7 -36.13 23.01 -17.60
C LEU A 7 -36.43 21.98 -18.69
N LEU A 8 -35.80 22.12 -19.86
CA LEU A 8 -35.29 20.93 -20.56
C LEU A 8 -34.01 21.25 -21.33
N LEU A 9 -33.01 21.74 -20.60
CA LEU A 9 -31.62 21.67 -21.01
C LEU A 9 -30.97 20.62 -20.10
N LEU A 10 -31.35 19.36 -20.31
CA LEU A 10 -30.57 18.21 -19.84
C LEU A 10 -29.35 18.18 -20.74
N VAL A 11 -28.40 19.05 -20.38
CA VAL A 11 -27.10 19.19 -21.02
C VAL A 11 -26.49 17.80 -21.06
N PHE A 12 -26.26 17.29 -22.27
CA PHE A 12 -25.38 16.17 -22.54
C PHE A 12 -23.95 16.56 -22.14
N LEU A 13 -23.71 16.72 -20.84
CA LEU A 13 -22.35 16.77 -20.35
C LEU A 13 -21.79 15.37 -20.59
N PRO A 14 -20.68 15.22 -21.33
CA PRO A 14 -19.91 13.99 -21.18
C PRO A 14 -19.60 13.91 -19.68
N ALA A 15 -20.16 12.89 -19.02
CA ALA A 15 -19.60 12.42 -17.77
C ALA A 15 -18.24 11.81 -18.13
N SER A 16 -17.27 12.67 -18.46
CA SER A 16 -15.87 12.29 -18.38
C SER A 16 -15.59 12.16 -16.89
N GLY A 17 -15.97 11.02 -16.32
CA GLY A 17 -15.31 10.54 -15.13
C GLY A 17 -13.85 10.44 -15.52
N GLN A 18 -13.04 11.41 -15.10
CA GLN A 18 -11.62 11.18 -15.01
C GLN A 18 -11.47 9.86 -14.26
N PRO A 19 -10.74 8.87 -14.80
CA PRO A 19 -10.54 7.62 -14.10
C PRO A 19 -9.97 7.95 -12.73
N LEU A 20 -10.80 7.84 -11.68
CA LEU A 20 -10.38 7.95 -10.29
C LEU A 20 -9.37 6.84 -9.95
N SER A 21 -9.33 5.80 -10.79
CA SER A 21 -8.46 4.63 -10.71
C SER A 21 -6.97 4.94 -10.61
N ASP A 22 -6.50 6.09 -11.11
CA ASP A 22 -5.06 6.33 -11.25
C ASP A 22 -4.33 6.60 -9.92
N GLN A 23 -5.05 6.90 -8.81
CA GLN A 23 -4.46 7.22 -7.49
C GLN A 23 -5.36 6.86 -6.28
N THR A 24 -6.17 5.81 -6.35
CA THR A 24 -6.88 5.33 -5.15
C THR A 24 -5.93 4.55 -4.26
N GLY A 25 -5.78 4.94 -2.99
CA GLY A 25 -5.13 4.12 -1.96
C GLY A 25 -6.11 3.07 -1.44
N LEU A 26 -6.17 1.91 -2.11
CA LEU A 26 -6.90 0.73 -1.65
C LEU A 26 -6.20 0.19 -0.40
N VAL A 27 -6.96 -0.01 0.68
CA VAL A 27 -6.43 -0.53 1.95
C VAL A 27 -6.72 -2.02 2.01
N ASN A 28 -5.66 -2.80 2.11
CA ASN A 28 -5.68 -4.24 2.29
C ASN A 28 -5.10 -4.59 3.65
N THR A 29 -5.81 -5.43 4.41
CA THR A 29 -5.38 -5.91 5.72
C THR A 29 -5.11 -7.40 5.63
N LEU A 30 -3.89 -7.81 6.00
CA LEU A 30 -3.44 -9.19 5.98
C LEU A 30 -3.29 -9.66 7.43
N ASP A 31 -4.12 -10.61 7.82
CA ASP A 31 -4.00 -11.31 9.09
C ASP A 31 -2.97 -12.44 8.92
N VAL A 32 -1.74 -12.20 9.39
CA VAL A 32 -0.63 -13.14 9.27
C VAL A 32 -0.51 -13.97 10.54
N GLU A 33 -0.82 -15.25 10.43
CA GLU A 33 -0.72 -16.19 11.56
C GLU A 33 0.72 -16.73 11.70
N SER A 34 1.31 -16.53 12.88
CA SER A 34 2.64 -17.06 13.17
C SER A 34 2.90 -17.15 14.68
N GLY A 35 3.59 -18.21 15.12
CA GLY A 35 3.92 -18.40 16.54
C GLY A 35 2.69 -18.46 17.47
N GLY A 36 1.53 -18.89 16.96
CA GLY A 36 0.27 -18.93 17.70
C GLY A 36 -0.40 -17.57 17.93
N ARG A 37 -0.02 -16.55 17.15
CA ARG A 37 -0.56 -15.19 17.20
C ARG A 37 -0.89 -14.71 15.78
N SER A 38 -1.87 -13.81 15.70
CA SER A 38 -2.19 -13.07 14.48
C SER A 38 -1.48 -11.71 14.48
N PHE A 39 -0.91 -11.34 13.34
CA PHE A 39 -0.26 -10.07 13.11
C PHE A 39 -0.95 -9.33 11.96
N GLU A 40 -1.41 -8.12 12.22
CA GLU A 40 -2.04 -7.28 11.20
C GLU A 40 -0.95 -6.57 10.37
N VAL A 41 -0.83 -6.94 9.10
CA VAL A 41 -0.03 -6.20 8.11
C VAL A 41 -0.98 -5.38 7.25
N ARG A 42 -0.72 -4.08 7.10
CA ARG A 42 -1.51 -3.22 6.22
C ARG A 42 -0.74 -2.91 4.96
N VAL A 43 -1.39 -3.07 3.81
CA VAL A 43 -0.89 -2.69 2.49
C VAL A 43 -1.84 -1.66 1.91
N VAL A 44 -1.32 -0.49 1.54
CA VAL A 44 -2.09 0.59 0.93
C VAL A 44 -1.50 0.92 -0.42
N GLY A 45 -2.28 0.89 -1.49
CA GLY A 45 -1.74 1.16 -2.82
C GLY A 45 -2.80 1.29 -3.91
N ASN A 46 -2.36 1.54 -5.13
CA ASN A 46 -3.23 1.59 -6.32
C ASN A 46 -3.42 0.22 -6.99
N PHE A 47 -3.31 -0.85 -6.20
CA PHE A 47 -3.45 -2.25 -6.58
C PHE A 47 -4.25 -3.01 -5.53
N ASP A 48 -4.78 -4.17 -5.90
CA ASP A 48 -5.47 -5.07 -4.99
C ASP A 48 -4.51 -6.12 -4.40
N VAL A 49 -4.86 -6.70 -3.25
CA VAL A 49 -4.12 -7.82 -2.66
C VAL A 49 -5.02 -9.04 -2.63
N SER A 50 -4.70 -10.05 -3.44
CA SER A 50 -5.50 -11.27 -3.56
C SER A 50 -5.13 -12.37 -2.58
N GLY A 51 -3.98 -12.25 -1.90
CA GLY A 51 -3.58 -13.19 -0.85
C GLY A 51 -2.19 -12.93 -0.27
N HIS A 52 -1.83 -13.74 0.72
CA HIS A 52 -0.54 -13.69 1.37
C HIS A 52 -0.11 -15.07 1.91
N GLU A 53 1.20 -15.26 2.06
CA GLU A 53 1.80 -16.43 2.69
C GLU A 53 2.97 -16.00 3.57
N PHE A 54 3.10 -16.58 4.76
CA PHE A 54 4.22 -16.33 5.66
C PHE A 54 5.00 -17.61 5.96
N ASP A 55 6.31 -17.55 5.76
CA ASP A 55 7.25 -18.61 6.13
C ASP A 55 8.22 -18.09 7.20
N ALA A 56 8.02 -18.58 8.43
CA ALA A 56 8.87 -18.25 9.57
C ALA A 56 10.31 -18.77 9.44
N GLY A 57 10.51 -19.87 8.72
CA GLY A 57 11.82 -20.51 8.52
C GLY A 57 12.71 -19.67 7.61
N SER A 58 12.17 -19.20 6.49
CA SER A 58 12.86 -18.28 5.57
C SER A 58 12.73 -16.81 5.95
N LYS A 59 11.88 -16.47 6.95
CA LYS A 59 11.55 -15.09 7.35
C LYS A 59 11.01 -14.30 6.16
N ARG A 60 10.05 -14.89 5.46
CA ARG A 60 9.49 -14.37 4.22
C ARG A 60 8.00 -14.13 4.36
N LEU A 61 7.54 -12.94 3.97
CA LEU A 61 6.14 -12.63 3.71
C LEU A 61 5.96 -12.46 2.20
N LEU A 62 5.16 -13.31 1.58
CA LEU A 62 4.68 -13.17 0.21
C LEU A 62 3.34 -12.44 0.22
N VAL A 63 3.20 -11.44 -0.64
CA VAL A 63 1.96 -10.70 -0.90
C VAL A 63 1.63 -10.84 -2.39
N LEU A 64 0.46 -11.39 -2.69
CA LEU A 64 -0.05 -11.53 -4.06
C LEU A 64 -0.80 -10.26 -4.44
N VAL A 65 -0.28 -9.54 -5.43
CA VAL A 65 -0.76 -8.22 -5.84
C VAL A 65 -1.39 -8.31 -7.22
N ASP A 66 -2.61 -7.78 -7.37
CA ASP A 66 -3.28 -7.66 -8.66
C ASP A 66 -3.38 -6.18 -9.07
N SER A 67 -2.65 -5.82 -10.13
CA SER A 67 -2.51 -4.45 -10.61
C SER A 67 -3.25 -4.24 -11.94
N SER A 68 -4.14 -3.25 -12.00
CA SER A 68 -4.76 -2.83 -13.26
C SER A 68 -3.94 -1.79 -14.03
N LEU A 69 -2.85 -1.31 -13.42
CA LEU A 69 -1.99 -0.24 -13.95
C LEU A 69 -0.57 -0.75 -14.11
N GLU A 70 0.14 -0.18 -15.08
CA GLU A 70 1.56 -0.48 -15.28
C GLU A 70 2.43 0.13 -14.19
N ARG A 71 2.02 1.26 -13.60
CA ARG A 71 2.81 1.97 -12.59
C ARG A 71 2.11 1.92 -11.25
N ASN A 72 2.74 1.25 -10.29
CA ASN A 72 2.14 0.98 -9.00
C ASN A 72 2.91 1.68 -7.87
N ILE A 73 2.16 2.14 -6.87
CA ILE A 73 2.66 2.78 -5.67
C ILE A 73 2.04 2.06 -4.49
N GLY A 74 2.87 1.62 -3.55
CA GLY A 74 2.46 0.88 -2.38
C GLY A 74 3.12 1.40 -1.10
N GLU A 75 2.38 1.27 -0.02
CA GLU A 75 2.80 1.52 1.35
C GLU A 75 2.51 0.29 2.19
N ILE A 76 3.42 -0.10 3.07
CA ILE A 76 3.25 -1.26 3.94
C ILE A 76 3.55 -0.88 5.38
N ILE A 77 2.65 -1.24 6.28
CA ILE A 77 2.86 -1.18 7.73
C ILE A 77 3.03 -2.62 8.20
N LEU A 78 4.27 -2.95 8.59
CA LEU A 78 4.69 -4.31 8.94
C LEU A 78 5.10 -4.37 10.42
N PRO A 79 4.44 -5.19 11.26
CA PRO A 79 4.86 -5.41 12.64
C PRO A 79 6.27 -6.01 12.71
N ARG A 80 7.18 -5.38 13.47
CA ARG A 80 8.58 -5.84 13.58
C ARG A 80 8.72 -7.15 14.35
N ASP A 81 7.71 -7.51 15.16
CA ASP A 81 7.65 -8.79 15.84
C ASP A 81 7.29 -9.95 14.89
N LEU A 82 6.55 -9.65 13.81
CA LEU A 82 6.31 -10.58 12.71
C LEU A 82 7.53 -10.66 11.80
N LEU A 83 8.05 -9.53 11.34
CA LEU A 83 9.18 -9.51 10.43
C LEU A 83 9.95 -8.19 10.57
N GLY A 84 11.21 -8.29 10.96
CA GLY A 84 12.02 -7.13 11.34
C GLY A 84 13.49 -7.27 10.98
N GLY A 85 14.31 -6.39 11.57
CA GLY A 85 15.70 -6.20 11.17
C GLY A 85 15.81 -5.42 9.86
N ASP A 86 16.78 -5.79 9.03
CA ASP A 86 16.91 -5.27 7.68
C ASP A 86 15.91 -5.99 6.78
N LEU A 87 15.23 -5.21 5.93
CA LEU A 87 14.22 -5.73 5.01
C LEU A 87 14.73 -5.68 3.57
N THR A 88 14.54 -6.76 2.83
CA THR A 88 14.75 -6.81 1.38
C THR A 88 13.45 -7.18 0.67
N PHE A 89 13.28 -6.66 -0.54
CA PHE A 89 12.04 -6.75 -1.29
C PHE A 89 12.32 -7.31 -2.68
N TYR A 90 11.44 -8.18 -3.16
CA TYR A 90 11.48 -8.70 -4.50
C TYR A 90 10.11 -8.61 -5.15
N LEU A 91 10.06 -8.24 -6.41
CA LEU A 91 8.87 -8.34 -7.23
C LEU A 91 9.13 -9.37 -8.33
N ASN A 92 8.31 -10.42 -8.38
CA ASN A 92 8.43 -11.50 -9.36
C ASN A 92 9.85 -12.10 -9.41
N GLY A 93 10.51 -12.18 -8.25
CA GLY A 93 11.90 -12.68 -8.10
C GLY A 93 13.01 -11.67 -8.43
N GLU A 94 12.69 -10.45 -8.87
CA GLU A 94 13.66 -9.38 -9.09
C GLU A 94 13.72 -8.42 -7.90
N GLU A 95 14.92 -8.00 -7.50
CA GLU A 95 15.08 -7.11 -6.35
C GLU A 95 14.39 -5.75 -6.59
N LEU A 96 13.59 -5.33 -5.61
CA LEU A 96 12.79 -4.11 -5.66
C LEU A 96 13.35 -3.09 -4.67
N GLU A 97 13.67 -1.89 -5.15
CA GLU A 97 14.06 -0.79 -4.28
C GLU A 97 12.86 -0.28 -3.48
N ALA A 98 12.95 -0.34 -2.15
CA ALA A 98 11.95 0.18 -1.23
C ALA A 98 12.59 1.11 -0.20
N LYS A 99 11.82 2.10 0.27
CA LYS A 99 12.25 2.99 1.35
C LYS A 99 11.62 2.53 2.64
N VAL A 100 12.45 2.21 3.63
CA VAL A 100 12.02 1.73 4.94
C VAL A 100 12.29 2.79 6.00
N SER A 101 11.29 3.10 6.80
CA SER A 101 11.40 3.86 8.05
C SER A 101 10.82 3.02 9.17
N ALA A 102 11.56 2.81 10.26
CA ALA A 102 11.16 1.93 11.33
C ALA A 102 11.21 2.61 12.70
N ASN A 103 10.32 2.20 13.58
CA ASN A 103 10.39 2.48 15.02
C ASN A 103 10.46 1.16 15.80
N GLU A 104 10.22 1.17 17.11
CA GLU A 104 10.29 -0.05 17.93
C GLU A 104 9.23 -1.10 17.57
N GLN A 105 8.08 -0.70 17.03
CA GLN A 105 6.92 -1.57 16.82
C GLN A 105 6.71 -1.97 15.36
N ILE A 106 6.94 -1.04 14.43
CA ILE A 106 6.62 -1.22 13.01
C ILE A 106 7.75 -0.80 12.09
N SER A 107 7.75 -1.42 10.91
CA SER A 107 8.43 -0.94 9.72
C SER A 107 7.37 -0.33 8.79
N PHE A 108 7.53 0.95 8.47
CA PHE A 108 6.79 1.63 7.41
C PHE A 108 7.60 1.62 6.13
N VAL A 109 7.04 1.03 5.09
CA VAL A 109 7.70 0.82 3.79
C VAL A 109 6.94 1.59 2.73
N THR A 110 7.67 2.26 1.83
CA THR A 110 7.10 2.80 0.59
C THR A 110 7.85 2.21 -0.60
N LEU A 111 7.10 1.77 -1.61
CA LEU A 111 7.62 1.11 -2.79
C LEU A 111 6.92 1.60 -4.06
N ASN A 112 7.63 1.52 -5.18
CA ASN A 112 7.08 1.78 -6.50
C ASN A 112 7.55 0.66 -7.42
N PHE A 113 6.67 0.15 -8.26
CA PHE A 113 7.05 -0.88 -9.22
C PHE A 113 6.30 -0.75 -10.55
N GLU A 114 6.87 -1.37 -11.58
CA GLU A 114 6.23 -1.53 -12.88
C GLU A 114 5.71 -2.97 -13.04
N GLY A 115 4.52 -3.13 -13.61
CA GLY A 115 3.89 -4.43 -13.85
C GLY A 115 2.38 -4.43 -13.63
N SER A 116 1.65 -4.91 -14.63
CA SER A 116 0.20 -5.12 -14.59
C SER A 116 -0.16 -6.60 -14.49
N GLY A 117 -1.39 -6.89 -14.06
CA GLY A 117 -1.85 -8.25 -13.75
C GLY A 117 -1.36 -8.72 -12.38
N SER A 118 -1.22 -10.04 -12.23
CA SER A 118 -0.80 -10.67 -10.98
C SER A 118 0.72 -10.58 -10.81
N ASN A 119 1.14 -10.14 -9.63
CA ASN A 119 2.53 -9.96 -9.24
C ASN A 119 2.76 -10.58 -7.85
N GLU A 120 3.98 -11.08 -7.63
CA GLU A 120 4.41 -11.63 -6.36
C GLU A 120 5.38 -10.65 -5.69
N LEU A 121 4.95 -10.02 -4.60
CA LEU A 121 5.81 -9.18 -3.77
C LEU A 121 6.31 -10.00 -2.58
N GLU A 122 7.60 -10.31 -2.57
CA GLU A 122 8.24 -11.01 -1.46
C GLU A 122 9.00 -10.02 -0.58
N ILE A 123 8.83 -10.15 0.73
CA ILE A 123 9.48 -9.34 1.75
C ILE A 123 10.24 -10.27 2.67
N TYR A 124 11.55 -10.09 2.74
CA TYR A 124 12.42 -10.84 3.63
C TYR A 124 12.88 -9.94 4.77
N GLY A 125 12.93 -10.49 5.98
CA GLY A 125 13.51 -9.83 7.15
C GLY A 125 14.70 -10.62 7.69
N THR A 126 15.64 -9.94 8.33
CA THR A 126 16.76 -10.62 9.02
C THR A 126 16.36 -11.13 10.40
N VAL A 127 15.28 -10.61 10.98
CA VAL A 127 14.76 -10.97 12.30
C VAL A 127 13.31 -11.42 12.23
N TYR A 128 13.02 -12.51 12.94
CA TYR A 128 11.67 -13.01 13.22
C TYR A 128 11.61 -13.26 14.73
N SER A 129 10.69 -12.60 15.43
CA SER A 129 10.59 -12.68 16.90
C SER A 129 9.50 -13.62 17.39
N GLY A 130 8.61 -14.08 16.49
CA GLY A 130 7.68 -15.18 16.73
C GLY A 130 6.84 -15.08 18.01
N GLY A 131 6.56 -13.86 18.47
CA GLY A 131 5.71 -13.63 19.63
C GLY A 131 6.39 -13.65 21.01
N ASN A 132 7.72 -13.61 21.13
CA ASN A 132 8.41 -13.50 22.43
C ASN A 132 8.44 -12.07 23.03
N ALA A 133 7.68 -11.11 22.48
CA ALA A 133 7.46 -9.76 23.02
C ALA A 133 5.96 -9.41 23.08
N SER A 134 5.57 -8.60 24.08
CA SER A 134 4.22 -8.38 24.64
C SER A 134 3.10 -7.93 23.67
N GLU A 135 1.88 -8.43 23.93
CA GLU A 135 0.53 -8.00 23.45
C GLU A 135 0.29 -7.80 21.94
N SER A 136 -0.90 -8.19 21.47
CA SER A 136 -1.38 -7.95 20.11
C SER A 136 -1.45 -6.45 19.82
N VAL A 137 -0.70 -5.95 18.84
CA VAL A 137 -0.77 -4.56 18.40
C VAL A 137 -2.00 -4.40 17.50
N THR A 138 -3.09 -3.88 18.06
CA THR A 138 -4.28 -3.49 17.29
C THR A 138 -4.09 -2.08 16.73
N PHE A 139 -4.25 -1.91 15.43
CA PHE A 139 -4.02 -0.64 14.76
C PHE A 139 -5.28 0.25 14.76
N ASP A 140 -5.42 1.15 15.73
CA ASP A 140 -6.47 2.19 15.75
C ASP A 140 -5.97 3.51 15.09
N TYR A 141 -5.86 3.51 13.75
CA TYR A 141 -5.17 4.55 12.95
C TYR A 141 -6.11 5.48 12.15
N TRP A 142 -7.30 5.81 12.68
CA TRP A 142 -8.24 6.75 12.03
C TRP A 142 -7.62 8.12 11.68
N TRP A 143 -6.53 8.52 12.34
CA TRP A 143 -5.85 9.80 12.14
C TRP A 143 -4.61 9.75 11.23
N VAL A 144 -4.10 8.57 10.85
CA VAL A 144 -2.86 8.45 10.04
C VAL A 144 -3.14 8.37 8.54
N ILE A 145 -4.34 7.91 8.15
CA ILE A 145 -4.73 7.75 6.74
C ILE A 145 -4.77 9.08 5.96
N PRO A 146 -5.24 10.23 6.50
CA PRO A 146 -5.27 11.48 5.73
C PRO A 146 -3.87 12.06 5.47
N GLY A 147 -2.89 11.80 6.35
CA GLY A 147 -1.57 12.43 6.30
C GLY A 147 -0.59 11.76 5.34
N VAL A 148 -0.64 10.43 5.24
CA VAL A 148 0.33 9.65 4.46
C VAL A 148 0.01 9.73 2.95
N VAL A 149 -1.29 9.65 2.58
CA VAL A 149 -1.73 9.89 1.19
C VAL A 149 -1.39 11.31 0.72
N ALA A 150 -1.49 12.31 1.61
CA ALA A 150 -1.10 13.68 1.29
C ALA A 150 0.41 13.86 1.08
N ALA A 151 1.25 13.11 1.81
CA ALA A 151 2.71 13.17 1.68
C ALA A 151 3.19 12.58 0.35
N ALA A 152 2.62 11.45 -0.11
CA ALA A 152 2.94 10.86 -1.41
C ALA A 152 2.53 11.79 -2.59
N ALA A 153 1.35 12.42 -2.50
CA ALA A 153 0.89 13.40 -3.50
C ALA A 153 1.76 14.66 -3.53
N ALA A 154 2.18 15.17 -2.36
CA ALA A 154 3.05 16.35 -2.26
C ALA A 154 4.46 16.08 -2.82
N ALA A 155 5.03 14.91 -2.56
CA ALA A 155 6.34 14.53 -3.08
C ALA A 155 6.35 14.40 -4.62
N LEU A 156 5.27 13.89 -5.22
CA LEU A 156 5.11 13.85 -6.68
C LEU A 156 4.90 15.24 -7.32
N ALA A 157 4.20 16.14 -6.64
CA ALA A 157 3.97 17.50 -7.13
C ALA A 157 5.26 18.35 -7.13
N VAL A 158 6.09 18.20 -6.09
CA VAL A 158 7.40 18.91 -6.00
C VAL A 158 8.36 18.45 -7.09
N ARG A 159 8.41 17.14 -7.40
CA ARG A 159 9.29 16.59 -8.43
C ARG A 159 8.93 17.06 -9.85
N LYS A 160 7.63 17.26 -10.15
CA LYS A 160 7.17 17.81 -11.43
C LYS A 160 7.54 19.29 -11.63
N TRP A 161 7.58 20.09 -10.56
CA TRP A 161 7.98 21.51 -10.63
C TRP A 161 9.47 21.69 -10.89
N THR A 162 10.32 20.83 -10.30
CA THR A 162 11.78 20.87 -10.51
C THR A 162 12.22 20.39 -11.89
N ALA A 163 11.41 19.60 -12.61
CA ALA A 163 11.74 19.08 -13.95
C ALA A 163 11.28 20.00 -15.10
N GLN A 164 10.62 21.11 -14.81
CA GLN A 164 10.10 22.11 -15.77
C GLN A 164 10.88 23.44 -15.75
N LYS A 165 12.03 23.49 -15.06
CA LYS A 165 12.96 24.63 -15.01
C LYS A 165 14.27 24.32 -15.70
#